data_AF-A0A0T0PZK4-F1
#
_entry.id   AF-A0A0T0PZK4-F1
#
_cell.length_a   1.000
_cell.length_b   1.000
_cell.length_c   1.000
_cell.angle_alpha   90.00
_cell.angle_beta   90.00
_cell.angle_gamma   90.00
#
_symmetry.space_group_name_H-M   'P 1'
#
loop_
_entity.id
_entity.type
_entity.pdbx_description
1 polymer ?
#
loop_
_entity_poly.entity_id
_entity_poly.type
_entity_poly.pdbx_seq_one_letter_code
_entity_poly.pdbx_strand_id
1 'polypeptide(L)'
;MTAAPSIGQIGGQTGIASGLDRTQSKESLKKAGEQFESVFTAMMLKSMRQAKLSDPLFDSKAIDTFRDMSDQKIVQEMATHTPLGIGKAMTDFLGRSQPDLNPAGATPEG
;
A
#
# COMPACT_ATOMS: atom_id res chain seq x y z
N MET A 1 -11.83 12.94 61.26
CA MET A 1 -12.01 11.57 60.73
C MET A 1 -13.25 11.58 59.84
N THR A 2 -13.04 11.28 58.53
CA THR A 2 -14.00 10.74 57.52
C THR A 2 -15.18 11.65 57.12
N ALA A 3 -15.60 11.83 55.85
CA ALA A 3 -15.34 11.15 54.60
C ALA A 3 -15.72 12.09 53.42
N ALA A 4 -15.01 12.02 52.30
CA ALA A 4 -15.45 12.59 51.03
C ALA A 4 -16.17 11.50 50.20
N PRO A 5 -17.28 11.81 49.51
CA PRO A 5 -17.98 10.83 48.69
C PRO A 5 -17.20 10.51 47.40
N SER A 6 -17.29 9.24 47.06
CA SER A 6 -16.67 8.51 45.96
C SER A 6 -16.89 9.12 44.57
N ILE A 7 -15.79 9.32 43.85
CA ILE A 7 -15.75 9.60 42.42
C ILE A 7 -16.22 8.35 41.67
N GLY A 8 -17.45 8.38 41.18
CA GLY A 8 -17.83 7.58 40.04
C GLY A 8 -17.33 8.28 38.78
N GLN A 9 -16.28 7.77 38.15
CA GLN A 9 -15.99 8.08 36.75
C GLN A 9 -15.99 6.80 35.91
N ILE A 10 -16.72 6.96 34.83
CA ILE A 10 -17.28 6.01 33.88
C ILE A 10 -16.22 5.58 32.87
N GLY A 11 -16.25 4.29 32.51
CA GLY A 11 -16.12 3.84 31.12
C GLY A 11 -14.75 3.95 30.47
N GLY A 12 -14.01 2.84 30.47
CA GLY A 12 -12.82 2.63 29.63
C GLY A 12 -12.83 1.21 29.10
N GLN A 13 -13.42 1.05 27.92
CA GLN A 13 -13.76 -0.20 27.28
C GLN A 13 -12.48 -0.99 26.99
N THR A 14 -12.47 -2.23 27.44
CA THR A 14 -11.35 -3.16 27.39
C THR A 14 -11.03 -3.55 25.93
N GLY A 15 -10.01 -2.93 25.35
CA GLY A 15 -8.95 -3.58 24.57
C GLY A 15 -9.22 -4.32 23.25
N ILE A 16 -10.46 -4.43 22.74
CA ILE A 16 -10.74 -5.28 21.55
C ILE A 16 -10.85 -4.56 20.20
N ALA A 17 -10.94 -3.22 20.16
CA ALA A 17 -11.06 -2.46 18.90
C ALA A 17 -9.71 -2.31 18.16
N SER A 18 -8.63 -2.00 18.89
CA SER A 18 -7.34 -1.64 18.27
C SER A 18 -6.66 -2.77 17.48
N GLY A 19 -6.99 -4.04 17.76
CA GLY A 19 -6.42 -5.20 17.05
C GLY A 19 -7.03 -5.43 15.67
N LEU A 20 -8.34 -5.18 15.53
CA LEU A 20 -9.04 -5.26 14.24
C LEU A 20 -8.65 -4.09 13.34
N ASP A 21 -8.62 -2.88 13.89
CA ASP A 21 -8.28 -1.66 13.14
C ASP A 21 -6.86 -1.71 12.59
N ARG A 22 -5.91 -2.21 13.38
CA ARG A 22 -4.49 -2.35 12.95
C ARG A 22 -4.31 -3.46 11.92
N THR A 23 -5.07 -4.55 11.99
CA THR A 23 -5.05 -5.63 11.00
C THR A 23 -5.66 -5.16 9.68
N GLN A 24 -6.82 -4.50 9.74
CA GLN A 24 -7.46 -3.81 8.61
C GLN A 24 -6.52 -2.79 7.97
N SER A 25 -5.80 -2.01 8.77
CA SER A 25 -4.84 -1.02 8.28
C SER A 25 -3.67 -1.67 7.54
N LYS A 26 -3.10 -2.75 8.07
CA LYS A 26 -2.01 -3.49 7.41
C LYS A 26 -2.45 -4.15 6.10
N GLU A 27 -3.63 -4.76 6.08
CA GLU A 27 -4.17 -5.37 4.86
C GLU A 27 -4.50 -4.31 3.80
N SER A 28 -5.06 -3.17 4.21
CA SER A 28 -5.36 -2.05 3.33
C SER A 28 -4.10 -1.42 2.75
N LEU A 29 -3.05 -1.26 3.57
CA LEU A 29 -1.74 -0.79 3.11
C LEU A 29 -1.13 -1.77 2.10
N LYS A 30 -1.19 -3.09 2.35
CA LYS A 30 -0.71 -4.10 1.41
C LYS A 30 -1.40 -4.00 0.04
N LYS A 31 -2.74 -3.91 0.03
CA LYS A 31 -3.52 -3.74 -1.22
C LYS A 31 -3.17 -2.43 -1.95
N ALA A 32 -2.97 -1.35 -1.20
CA ALA A 32 -2.54 -0.07 -1.79
C ALA A 32 -1.13 -0.16 -2.39
N GLY A 33 -0.22 -0.90 -1.76
CA GLY A 33 1.13 -1.17 -2.29
C GLY A 33 1.10 -1.96 -3.59
N GLU A 34 0.27 -3.00 -3.69
CA GLU A 34 0.08 -3.80 -4.91
C GLU A 34 -0.47 -2.96 -6.07
N GLN A 35 -1.45 -2.10 -5.79
CA GLN A 35 -2.00 -1.18 -6.80
C GLN A 35 -0.97 -0.14 -7.24
N PHE A 36 -0.20 0.42 -6.31
CA PHE A 36 0.87 1.36 -6.64
C PHE A 36 1.95 0.71 -7.52
N GLU A 37 2.39 -0.49 -7.18
CA GLU A 37 3.39 -1.23 -7.96
C GLU A 37 2.90 -1.52 -9.39
N SER A 38 1.61 -1.81 -9.55
CA SER A 38 0.99 -2.00 -10.87
C SER A 38 1.08 -0.73 -11.72
N VAL A 39 0.73 0.42 -11.15
CA VAL A 39 0.79 1.72 -11.85
C VAL A 39 2.24 2.10 -12.16
N PHE A 40 3.15 1.91 -11.22
CA PHE A 40 4.58 2.20 -11.41
C PHE A 40 5.21 1.31 -12.49
N THR A 41 4.89 0.02 -12.49
CA THR A 41 5.36 -0.93 -13.51
C THR A 41 4.81 -0.57 -14.89
N ALA A 42 3.54 -0.17 -15.00
CA ALA A 42 2.97 0.34 -16.24
C ALA A 42 3.69 1.61 -16.74
N MET A 43 4.00 2.55 -15.85
CA MET A 43 4.76 3.75 -16.19
C MET A 43 6.18 3.40 -16.65
N MET A 44 6.87 2.49 -15.95
CA MET A 44 8.20 2.03 -16.33
C MET A 44 8.19 1.37 -17.72
N LEU A 45 7.26 0.45 -17.97
CA LEU A 45 7.11 -0.22 -19.26
C LEU A 45 6.83 0.78 -20.38
N LYS A 46 5.97 1.77 -20.11
CA LYS A 46 5.68 2.86 -21.04
C LYS A 46 6.91 3.71 -21.32
N SER A 47 7.68 4.10 -20.31
CA SER A 47 8.92 4.87 -20.48
C SER A 47 9.99 4.10 -21.26
N MET A 48 10.17 2.80 -21.01
CA MET A 48 11.07 1.95 -21.79
C MET A 48 10.66 1.87 -23.26
N ARG A 49 9.35 1.79 -23.53
CA ARG A 49 8.80 1.74 -24.89
C ARG A 49 8.92 3.08 -25.61
N GLN A 50 8.70 4.20 -24.91
CA GLN A 50 8.93 5.56 -25.43
C GLN A 50 10.41 5.83 -25.71
N ALA A 51 11.33 5.24 -24.93
CA ALA A 51 12.76 5.34 -25.16
C ALA A 51 13.24 4.52 -26.38
N LYS A 52 12.44 3.55 -26.85
CA LYS A 52 12.70 2.88 -28.13
C LYS A 52 12.36 3.88 -29.26
N LEU A 53 13.39 4.37 -29.95
CA LEU A 53 13.25 5.04 -31.26
C LEU A 53 12.69 4.05 -32.27
N SER A 54 11.38 3.81 -32.21
CA SER A 54 10.64 3.09 -33.25
C SER A 54 10.34 4.09 -34.35
N ASP A 55 10.66 3.71 -35.58
CA ASP A 55 10.39 4.50 -36.78
C ASP A 55 8.90 4.90 -36.82
N PRO A 56 8.55 6.20 -36.83
CA PRO A 56 7.16 6.69 -36.74
C PRO A 56 6.24 6.22 -37.87
N LEU A 57 6.78 5.59 -38.92
CA LEU A 57 6.10 5.29 -40.16
C LEU A 57 5.08 4.14 -40.09
N PHE A 58 5.09 3.35 -39.01
CA PHE A 58 4.17 2.21 -38.84
C PHE A 58 3.30 2.26 -37.57
N ASP A 59 3.34 3.36 -36.81
CA ASP A 59 2.46 3.52 -35.65
C ASP A 59 1.09 4.05 -36.09
N SER A 60 0.07 3.22 -35.92
CA SER A 60 -1.34 3.60 -36.10
C SER A 60 -2.01 3.60 -34.74
N LYS A 61 -2.89 4.58 -34.48
CA LYS A 61 -3.65 4.71 -33.21
C LYS A 61 -4.38 3.42 -32.78
N ALA A 62 -4.79 2.59 -33.75
CA ALA A 62 -5.40 1.29 -33.50
C ALA A 62 -4.40 0.27 -32.91
N ILE A 63 -3.16 0.26 -33.41
CA ILE A 63 -2.07 -0.59 -32.90
C ILE A 63 -1.68 -0.16 -31.49
N ASP A 64 -1.63 1.15 -31.21
CA ASP A 64 -1.35 1.68 -29.87
C ASP A 64 -2.39 1.23 -28.86
N THR A 65 -3.67 1.36 -29.20
CA THR A 65 -4.77 0.94 -28.31
C THR A 65 -4.71 -0.55 -28.00
N PHE A 66 -4.43 -1.39 -29.02
CA PHE A 66 -4.28 -2.83 -28.82
C PHE A 66 -3.06 -3.18 -27.94
N ARG A 67 -1.93 -2.50 -28.18
CA ARG A 67 -0.71 -2.66 -27.38
C ARG A 67 -0.93 -2.23 -25.93
N ASP A 68 -1.61 -1.11 -25.70
CA ASP A 68 -1.93 -0.62 -24.35
C ASP A 68 -2.78 -1.64 -23.59
N MET A 69 -3.80 -2.24 -24.23
CA MET A 69 -4.59 -3.31 -23.59
C MET A 69 -3.77 -4.57 -23.32
N SER A 70 -2.87 -4.94 -24.23
CA SER A 70 -1.95 -6.07 -24.04
C SER A 70 -0.99 -5.81 -22.88
N ASP A 71 -0.46 -4.60 -22.77
CA ASP A 71 0.44 -4.20 -21.70
C ASP A 71 -0.28 -4.19 -20.35
N GLN A 72 -1.53 -3.73 -20.29
CA GLN A 72 -2.32 -3.78 -19.05
C GLN A 72 -2.48 -5.21 -18.53
N LYS A 73 -2.72 -6.18 -19.42
CA LYS A 73 -2.77 -7.61 -19.06
C LYS A 73 -1.43 -8.11 -18.52
N ILE A 74 -0.34 -7.77 -19.22
CA ILE A 74 1.02 -8.17 -18.82
C ILE A 74 1.39 -7.57 -17.46
N VAL A 75 1.10 -6.28 -17.25
CA VAL A 75 1.37 -5.60 -15.99
C VAL A 75 0.59 -6.22 -14.83
N GLN A 76 -0.69 -6.54 -15.05
CA GLN A 76 -1.51 -7.18 -14.03
C GLN A 76 -0.98 -8.57 -13.64
N GLU A 77 -0.53 -9.35 -14.63
CA GLU A 77 0.09 -10.65 -14.43
C GLU A 77 1.44 -10.51 -13.69
N MET A 78 2.29 -9.58 -14.10
CA MET A 78 3.60 -9.34 -13.47
C MET A 78 3.47 -8.85 -12.03
N ALA A 79 2.53 -7.95 -11.74
CA ALA A 79 2.26 -7.50 -10.38
C ALA A 79 1.80 -8.65 -9.46
N THR A 80 1.14 -9.66 -10.02
CA THR A 80 0.64 -10.83 -9.27
C THR A 80 1.72 -11.91 -9.09
N HIS A 81 2.49 -12.20 -10.14
CA HIS A 81 3.40 -13.35 -10.18
C HIS A 81 4.88 -13.01 -9.98
N THR A 82 5.31 -11.77 -10.22
CA THR A 82 6.70 -11.34 -10.06
C THR A 82 6.77 -9.88 -9.58
N PRO A 83 6.30 -9.59 -8.36
CA PRO A 83 6.36 -8.25 -7.81
C PRO A 83 7.82 -7.79 -7.67
N LEU A 84 8.12 -6.58 -8.13
CA LEU A 84 9.45 -5.96 -8.07
C LEU A 84 9.83 -5.56 -6.63
N GLY A 85 8.87 -5.60 -5.70
CA GLY A 85 9.05 -5.28 -4.29
C GLY A 85 8.92 -3.78 -3.98
N ILE A 86 8.58 -2.95 -4.97
CA ILE A 86 8.46 -1.50 -4.81
C ILE A 86 7.21 -1.16 -3.99
N GLY A 87 6.10 -1.85 -4.26
CA GLY A 87 4.88 -1.72 -3.47
C GLY A 87 5.10 -2.08 -2.01
N LYS A 88 5.81 -3.20 -1.78
CA LYS A 88 6.21 -3.63 -0.43
C LYS A 88 7.09 -2.60 0.28
N ALA A 89 8.15 -2.13 -0.38
CA ALA A 89 9.06 -1.14 0.20
C ALA A 89 8.34 0.17 0.57
N MET A 90 7.38 0.61 -0.25
CA MET A 90 6.57 1.79 0.05
C MET A 90 5.66 1.55 1.26
N THR A 91 5.00 0.39 1.33
CA THR A 91 4.14 0.06 2.48
C THR A 91 4.92 -0.10 3.78
N ASP A 92 6.13 -0.67 3.71
CA ASP A 92 7.04 -0.80 4.84
C ASP A 92 7.54 0.58 5.31
N PHE A 93 7.84 1.49 4.38
CA PHE A 93 8.21 2.88 4.68
C PHE A 93 7.05 3.65 5.34
N LEU A 94 5.84 3.60 4.77
CA LEU A 94 4.64 4.23 5.33
C LEU A 94 4.29 3.66 6.72
N GLY A 95 4.33 2.34 6.86
CA GLY A 95 4.06 1.66 8.13
C GLY A 95 5.09 2.00 9.22
N ARG A 96 6.32 2.34 8.84
CA ARG A 96 7.36 2.79 9.79
C ARG A 96 7.27 4.28 10.13
N SER A 97 6.72 5.09 9.21
CA SER A 97 6.48 6.52 9.43
C SER A 97 5.24 6.81 10.29
N GLN A 98 4.36 5.83 10.52
CA GLN A 98 3.24 5.93 11.46
C GLN A 98 3.57 5.27 12.82
N PRO A 99 3.67 6.04 13.92
CA PRO A 99 3.94 5.48 15.25
C PRO A 99 2.85 4.51 15.74
N ASP A 100 1.61 4.65 15.27
CA ASP A 100 0.46 3.82 15.69
C ASP A 100 0.42 2.40 15.06
N LEU A 101 1.26 2.13 14.05
CA LEU A 101 1.33 0.83 13.36
C LEU A 101 2.57 0.00 13.74
N ASN A 102 3.51 0.59 14.50
CA ASN A 102 4.75 -0.05 14.96
C ASN A 102 4.59 -0.65 16.38
N PRO A 103 4.46 -1.99 16.55
CA PRO A 103 4.39 -2.61 17.87
C PRO A 103 5.73 -2.62 18.64
N ALA A 104 6.83 -2.11 18.08
CA ALA A 104 8.13 -2.07 18.75
C ALA A 104 8.41 -0.78 19.53
N GLY A 105 7.40 0.09 19.71
CA GLY A 105 7.53 1.36 20.46
C GLY A 105 6.71 1.44 21.75
N ALA A 106 5.88 0.44 22.07
CA ALA A 106 5.08 0.42 23.28
C ALA A 106 5.74 -0.47 24.35
N THR A 107 6.66 0.17 25.08
CA THR A 107 7.13 -0.11 26.46
C THR A 107 7.88 -1.42 26.75
N PRO A 108 8.93 -1.32 27.59
CA PRO A 108 8.74 -1.83 28.94
C PRO A 108 8.93 -0.76 30.02
N GLU A 109 8.19 -1.00 31.08
CA GLU A 109 7.94 -0.29 32.33
C GLU A 109 9.10 0.50 32.99
N GLY A 110 8.67 1.56 33.68
CA GLY A 110 9.33 2.27 34.78
C GLY A 110 8.33 3.22 35.42
#